data_AF-A0A7S2JY44-F1
#
_entry.id   AF-A0A7S2JY44-F1
#
_cell.length_a   1.000
_cell.length_b   1.000
_cell.length_c   1.000
_cell.angle_alpha   90.00
_cell.angle_beta   90.00
_cell.angle_gamma   90.00
#
_symmetry.space_group_name_H-M   'P 1'
#
loop_
_entity.id
_entity.type
_entity.pdbx_description
1 polymer ?
#
loop_
_entity_poly.entity_id
_entity_poly.type
_entity_poly.pdbx_seq_one_letter_code
_entity_poly.pdbx_strand_id
1 'polypeptide(L)'
;MVLDAKAKERFAEAFGVDWAAAVEGKQVLSASQAAASLGLDQATLAEAWGQASVVRLNRSMQVGRLGAAGGAANGTLVINGFVPGWLDALPTPPHGPLCLLGEFSPAELTWAEFRREVIGTTDPREATPASIRAQLLGSWQAIGLPEEPSALHNGVHASAGPLEALRE
;
A
#
# COMPACT_ATOMS: atom_id res chain seq x y z
N MET A 1 -7.46 -10.24 -12.39
CA MET A 1 -6.24 -9.43 -12.25
C MET A 1 -5.11 -10.16 -12.97
N VAL A 2 -4.51 -9.54 -13.98
CA VAL A 2 -3.48 -10.19 -14.79
C VAL A 2 -2.11 -9.75 -14.27
N LEU A 3 -1.30 -10.71 -13.82
CA LEU A 3 0.10 -10.50 -13.49
C LEU A 3 0.96 -10.70 -14.74
N ASP A 4 1.96 -9.83 -14.91
CA ASP A 4 3.02 -10.07 -15.89
C ASP A 4 3.91 -11.25 -15.47
N ALA A 5 4.72 -11.76 -16.41
CA ALA A 5 5.58 -12.91 -16.18
C ALA A 5 6.55 -12.69 -15.01
N LYS A 6 7.18 -11.51 -14.94
CA LYS A 6 8.15 -11.17 -13.88
C LYS A 6 7.50 -11.10 -12.50
N ALA A 7 6.24 -10.68 -12.41
CA ALA A 7 5.48 -10.69 -11.18
C ALA A 7 5.15 -12.11 -10.73
N LYS A 8 4.80 -13.01 -11.66
CA LYS A 8 4.59 -14.43 -11.34
C LYS A 8 5.89 -15.12 -10.89
N GLU A 9 7.01 -14.82 -11.55
CA GLU A 9 8.33 -15.32 -11.15
C GLU A 9 8.68 -14.90 -9.72
N ARG A 10 8.62 -13.60 -9.40
CA ARG A 10 8.86 -13.09 -8.04
C ARG A 10 7.94 -13.71 -6.99
N PHE A 11 6.67 -13.96 -7.34
CA PHE A 11 5.74 -14.65 -6.46
C PHE A 11 6.18 -16.10 -6.21
N ALA A 12 6.54 -16.84 -7.26
CA ALA A 12 6.97 -18.22 -7.16
C ALA A 12 8.29 -18.35 -6.38
N GLU A 13 9.24 -17.44 -6.59
CA GLU A 13 10.48 -17.35 -5.82
C GLU A 13 10.22 -17.09 -4.32
N ALA A 14 9.30 -16.17 -4.00
CA ALA A 14 9.00 -15.82 -2.62
C ALA A 14 8.23 -16.92 -1.86
N PHE A 15 7.36 -17.67 -2.53
CA PHE A 15 6.41 -18.55 -1.86
C PHE A 15 6.50 -20.03 -2.25
N GLY A 16 7.36 -20.39 -3.21
CA GLY A 16 7.57 -21.77 -3.66
C GLY A 16 6.36 -22.37 -4.39
N VAL A 17 5.44 -21.55 -4.88
CA VAL A 17 4.22 -21.99 -5.59
C VAL A 17 3.93 -21.10 -6.79
N ASP A 18 3.49 -21.69 -7.89
CA ASP A 18 3.04 -20.94 -9.06
C ASP A 18 1.78 -20.12 -8.75
N TRP A 19 1.66 -18.94 -9.35
CA TRP A 19 0.53 -18.04 -9.12
C TRP A 19 -0.82 -18.66 -9.52
N ALA A 20 -0.90 -19.33 -10.68
CA ALA A 20 -2.16 -19.91 -11.13
C ALA A 20 -2.58 -21.07 -10.22
N ALA A 21 -1.63 -21.93 -9.84
CA ALA A 21 -1.87 -23.02 -8.89
C ALA A 21 -2.32 -22.48 -7.51
N ALA A 22 -1.71 -21.41 -7.01
CA ALA A 22 -2.08 -20.81 -5.72
C ALA A 22 -3.50 -20.18 -5.75
N VAL A 23 -3.89 -19.57 -6.88
CA VAL A 23 -5.24 -19.03 -7.07
C VAL A 23 -6.27 -20.15 -7.20
N GLU A 24 -6.00 -21.17 -8.03
CA GLU A 24 -6.88 -22.33 -8.22
C GLU A 24 -7.06 -23.12 -6.91
N GLY A 25 -5.98 -23.30 -6.16
CA GLY A 25 -5.97 -23.93 -4.84
C GLY A 25 -6.56 -23.06 -3.72
N LYS A 26 -7.06 -21.85 -4.02
CA LYS A 26 -7.61 -20.88 -3.05
C LYS A 26 -6.66 -20.56 -1.88
N GLN A 27 -5.35 -20.57 -2.15
CA GLN A 27 -4.32 -20.30 -1.16
C GLN A 27 -4.08 -18.81 -0.96
N VAL A 28 -4.45 -17.99 -1.96
CA VAL A 28 -4.31 -16.53 -1.95
C VAL A 28 -5.65 -15.89 -1.60
N LEU A 29 -5.69 -15.20 -0.46
CA LEU A 29 -6.88 -14.53 0.06
C LEU A 29 -6.74 -13.01 0.00
N SER A 30 -7.84 -12.30 -0.19
CA SER A 30 -7.88 -10.87 0.15
C SER A 30 -7.76 -10.65 1.65
N ALA A 31 -7.40 -9.44 2.09
CA ALA A 31 -7.32 -9.11 3.52
C ALA A 31 -8.62 -9.42 4.28
N SER A 32 -9.79 -9.14 3.70
CA SER A 32 -11.09 -9.44 4.32
C SER A 32 -11.40 -10.93 4.38
N GLN A 33 -11.07 -11.69 3.33
CA GLN A 33 -11.20 -13.15 3.34
C GLN A 33 -10.26 -13.79 4.37
N ALA A 34 -9.02 -13.29 4.47
CA ALA A 34 -8.05 -13.76 5.44
C ALA A 34 -8.54 -13.49 6.88
N ALA A 35 -8.96 -12.27 7.18
CA ALA A 35 -9.55 -11.90 8.47
C ALA A 35 -10.70 -12.84 8.87
N ALA A 36 -11.66 -13.06 7.96
CA ALA A 36 -12.79 -13.94 8.20
C ALA A 36 -12.37 -15.41 8.41
N SER A 37 -11.45 -15.92 7.59
CA SER A 37 -11.00 -17.32 7.66
C SER A 37 -10.16 -17.63 8.90
N LEU A 38 -9.42 -16.65 9.41
CA LEU A 38 -8.52 -16.80 10.55
C LEU A 38 -9.13 -16.32 11.87
N GLY A 39 -10.35 -15.75 11.83
CA GLY A 39 -11.01 -15.18 13.00
C GLY A 39 -10.26 -13.98 13.58
N LEU A 40 -9.56 -13.21 12.74
CA LEU A 40 -8.78 -12.04 13.16
C LEU A 40 -9.58 -10.76 12.94
N ASP A 41 -9.43 -9.82 13.86
CA ASP A 41 -9.84 -8.43 13.62
C ASP A 41 -8.82 -7.69 12.73
N GLN A 42 -9.16 -6.46 12.33
CA GLN A 42 -8.34 -5.67 11.41
C GLN A 42 -6.97 -5.32 12.01
N ALA A 43 -6.93 -5.01 13.31
CA ALA A 43 -5.70 -4.66 14.02
C ALA A 43 -4.74 -5.85 14.10
N THR A 44 -5.24 -7.02 14.50
CA THR A 44 -4.45 -8.25 14.61
C THR A 44 -3.96 -8.72 13.24
N LEU A 45 -4.76 -8.54 12.18
CA LEU A 45 -4.32 -8.82 10.81
C LEU A 45 -3.17 -7.90 10.38
N ALA A 46 -3.26 -6.60 10.69
CA ALA A 46 -2.22 -5.63 10.35
C ALA A 46 -0.92 -5.89 11.12
N GLU A 47 -1.00 -6.30 12.39
CA GLU A 47 0.16 -6.72 13.18
C GLU A 47 0.81 -7.98 12.59
N ALA A 48 0.00 -9.00 12.28
CA ALA A 48 0.49 -10.22 11.63
C ALA A 48 1.14 -9.93 10.27
N TRP A 49 0.59 -8.98 9.51
CA TRP A 49 1.18 -8.50 8.26
C TRP A 49 2.54 -7.84 8.47
N GLY A 50 2.71 -7.05 9.53
CA GLY A 50 3.98 -6.39 9.87
C GLY A 50 5.13 -7.37 10.11
N GLN A 51 4.83 -8.63 10.47
CA GLN A 51 5.80 -9.71 10.67
C GLN A 51 5.92 -10.66 9.46
N ALA A 52 5.12 -10.44 8.41
CA ALA A 52 5.05 -11.34 7.28
C ALA A 52 6.22 -11.14 6.29
N SER A 53 6.59 -12.22 5.60
CA SER A 53 7.40 -12.10 4.38
C SER A 53 6.50 -11.59 3.26
N VAL A 54 6.76 -10.37 2.78
CA VAL A 54 5.94 -9.66 1.79
C VAL A 54 6.73 -9.46 0.50
N VAL A 55 6.10 -9.79 -0.64
CA VAL A 55 6.60 -9.48 -1.97
C VAL A 55 5.65 -8.51 -2.67
N ARG A 56 6.20 -7.47 -3.29
CA ARG A 56 5.45 -6.54 -4.13
C ARG A 56 5.42 -7.06 -5.56
N LEU A 57 4.23 -7.44 -6.03
CA LEU A 57 4.03 -7.99 -7.38
C LEU A 57 3.87 -6.89 -8.43
N ASN A 58 3.16 -5.81 -8.10
CA ASN A 58 3.07 -4.60 -8.92
C ASN A 58 2.80 -3.38 -8.00
N ARG A 59 2.50 -2.21 -8.59
CA ARG A 59 2.29 -0.97 -7.83
C ARG A 59 1.12 -1.04 -6.83
N SER A 60 0.08 -1.83 -7.12
CA SER A 60 -1.15 -1.91 -6.32
C SER A 60 -1.31 -3.22 -5.57
N MET A 61 -0.42 -4.19 -5.77
CA MET A 61 -0.52 -5.51 -5.16
C MET A 61 0.78 -5.93 -4.49
N GLN A 62 0.65 -6.19 -3.20
CA GLN A 62 1.61 -6.90 -2.36
C GLN A 62 0.96 -8.17 -1.87
N VAL A 63 1.74 -9.25 -1.78
CA VAL A 63 1.31 -10.50 -1.17
C VAL A 63 2.24 -10.82 -0.02
N GLY A 64 1.67 -11.19 1.11
CA GLY A 64 2.41 -11.61 2.30
C GLY A 64 1.99 -13.00 2.75
N ARG A 65 2.94 -13.79 3.25
CA ARG A 65 2.62 -15.04 3.96
C ARG A 65 2.48 -14.72 5.44
N LEU A 66 1.25 -14.72 5.94
CA LEU A 66 1.01 -14.65 7.37
C LEU A 66 1.46 -15.98 8.00
N GLY A 67 2.14 -15.91 9.15
CA GLY A 67 2.54 -17.09 9.92
C GLY A 67 1.35 -17.94 10.36
N ALA A 68 1.58 -18.98 11.15
CA ALA A 68 0.53 -19.90 11.63
C ALA A 68 -0.49 -19.26 12.62
N ALA A 69 -0.75 -17.96 12.53
CA ALA A 69 -1.93 -17.34 13.14
C ALA A 69 -3.17 -18.03 12.55
N GLY A 70 -3.88 -18.82 13.37
CA GLY A 70 -5.03 -19.62 12.94
C GLY A 70 -4.73 -21.08 12.54
N GLY A 71 -3.51 -21.60 12.74
CA GLY A 71 -3.25 -23.06 12.71
C GLY A 71 -2.97 -23.70 11.34
N ALA A 72 -2.78 -22.93 10.27
CA ALA A 72 -2.34 -23.47 8.97
C ALA A 72 -0.82 -23.76 8.99
N ALA A 73 -0.42 -25.02 8.82
CA ALA A 73 0.97 -25.47 8.90
C ALA A 73 1.94 -24.76 7.92
N ASN A 74 1.43 -24.23 6.81
CA ASN A 74 2.22 -23.50 5.81
C ASN A 74 1.92 -21.98 5.79
N GLY A 75 1.10 -21.46 6.70
CA GLY A 75 0.66 -20.05 6.70
C GLY A 75 -0.29 -19.70 5.55
N THR A 76 -0.86 -18.50 5.60
CA THR A 76 -1.89 -18.02 4.64
C THR A 76 -1.32 -16.92 3.75
N LEU A 77 -1.47 -17.03 2.43
CA LEU A 77 -1.06 -15.97 1.50
C LEU A 77 -2.16 -14.92 1.41
N VAL A 78 -1.82 -13.67 1.71
CA VAL A 78 -2.78 -12.56 1.80
C VAL A 78 -2.38 -11.44 0.85
N ILE A 79 -3.33 -10.94 0.06
CA ILE A 79 -3.19 -9.75 -0.77
C ILE A 79 -3.46 -8.51 0.09
N ASN A 80 -2.50 -7.58 0.07
CA ASN A 80 -2.62 -6.25 0.69
C ASN A 80 -3.13 -6.29 2.14
N GLY A 81 -2.58 -7.17 2.98
CA GLY A 81 -3.04 -7.38 4.36
C GLY A 81 -2.89 -6.16 5.28
N PHE A 82 -2.11 -5.15 4.88
CA PHE A 82 -2.01 -3.87 5.57
C PHE A 82 -3.22 -2.95 5.40
N VAL A 83 -4.05 -3.14 4.35
CA VAL A 83 -5.11 -2.19 3.98
C VAL A 83 -6.14 -1.97 5.10
N PRO A 84 -6.65 -3.00 5.80
CA PRO A 84 -7.59 -2.80 6.89
C PRO A 84 -7.04 -1.90 8.01
N GLY A 85 -5.82 -2.19 8.50
CA GLY A 85 -5.17 -1.36 9.51
C GLY A 85 -4.88 0.07 9.02
N TRP A 86 -4.56 0.24 7.75
CA TRP A 86 -4.42 1.58 7.15
C TRP A 86 -5.74 2.34 7.10
N LEU A 87 -6.86 1.68 6.78
CA LEU A 87 -8.19 2.29 6.78
C LEU A 87 -8.63 2.70 8.20
N ASP A 88 -8.37 1.86 9.20
CA ASP A 88 -8.67 2.18 10.60
C ASP A 88 -7.83 3.36 11.13
N ALA A 89 -6.63 3.56 10.58
CA ALA A 89 -5.76 4.69 10.89
C ALA A 89 -6.18 6.00 10.19
N LEU A 90 -7.12 5.96 9.24
CA LEU A 90 -7.59 7.19 8.60
C LEU A 90 -8.37 8.04 9.60
N PRO A 91 -8.02 9.34 9.73
CA PRO A 91 -8.76 10.23 10.61
C PRO A 91 -10.25 10.27 10.24
N THR A 92 -11.11 10.20 11.26
CA THR A 92 -12.56 10.34 11.10
C THR A 92 -12.98 11.80 11.34
N PRO A 93 -14.18 12.21 10.87
CA PRO A 93 -14.68 13.57 11.12
C PRO A 93 -14.62 13.95 12.62
N PRO A 94 -14.24 15.20 12.95
CA PRO A 94 -14.05 16.35 12.06
C PRO A 94 -12.62 16.49 11.47
N HIS A 95 -11.71 15.57 11.75
CA HIS A 95 -10.29 15.68 11.38
C HIS A 95 -9.88 14.82 10.17
N GLY A 96 -10.85 14.49 9.31
CA GLY A 96 -10.67 13.65 8.11
C GLY A 96 -9.68 14.20 7.08
N PRO A 97 -9.29 13.38 6.08
CA PRO A 97 -8.42 13.82 5.01
C PRO A 97 -9.04 15.01 4.26
N LEU A 98 -8.23 16.02 3.95
CA LEU A 98 -8.62 17.09 3.05
C LEU A 98 -8.54 16.58 1.61
N CYS A 99 -9.69 16.40 0.96
CA CYS A 99 -9.75 16.05 -0.45
C CYS A 99 -9.73 17.32 -1.31
N LEU A 100 -8.79 17.39 -2.26
CA LEU A 100 -8.64 18.50 -3.21
C LEU A 100 -8.69 17.95 -4.64
N LEU A 101 -9.34 18.69 -5.53
CA LEU A 101 -9.25 18.46 -6.98
C LEU A 101 -8.26 19.46 -7.57
N GLY A 102 -7.17 18.97 -8.14
CA GLY A 102 -6.14 19.77 -8.78
C GLY A 102 -6.18 19.60 -10.30
N GLU A 103 -6.03 20.69 -11.03
CA GLU A 103 -5.96 20.70 -12.50
C GLU A 103 -4.61 21.27 -12.94
N PHE A 104 -4.04 20.69 -14.00
CA PHE A 104 -2.80 21.16 -14.61
C PHE A 104 -2.73 20.77 -16.09
N SER A 105 -1.99 21.56 -16.87
CA SER A 105 -1.76 21.28 -18.28
C SER A 105 -0.72 20.17 -18.45
N PRO A 106 -1.04 19.05 -19.14
CA PRO A 106 -0.07 18.00 -19.41
C PRO A 106 1.07 18.45 -20.36
N ALA A 107 0.92 19.61 -21.02
CA ALA A 107 1.98 20.22 -21.82
C ALA A 107 3.04 20.95 -20.97
N GLU A 108 2.69 21.35 -19.74
CA GLU A 108 3.57 22.08 -18.82
C GLU A 108 4.07 21.17 -17.68
N LEU A 109 3.26 20.18 -17.29
CA LEU A 109 3.57 19.23 -16.23
C LEU A 109 2.98 17.87 -16.58
N THR A 110 3.82 16.90 -16.92
CA THR A 110 3.33 15.54 -17.16
C THR A 110 2.87 14.89 -15.85
N TRP A 111 1.99 13.89 -15.93
CA TRP A 111 1.54 13.16 -14.72
C TRP A 111 2.71 12.52 -13.96
N ALA A 112 3.73 12.05 -14.69
CA ALA A 112 4.93 11.47 -14.09
C ALA A 112 5.73 12.52 -13.31
N GLU A 113 5.88 13.72 -13.86
CA GLU A 113 6.55 14.84 -13.18
C GLU A 113 5.72 15.36 -12.00
N PHE A 114 4.40 15.49 -12.14
CA PHE A 114 3.52 15.81 -11.02
C PHE A 114 3.74 14.85 -9.85
N ARG A 115 3.74 13.53 -10.12
CA ARG A 115 3.98 12.53 -9.08
C ARG A 115 5.38 12.57 -8.48
N ARG A 116 6.41 12.86 -9.28
CA ARG A 116 7.81 12.82 -8.84
C ARG A 116 8.23 14.13 -8.15
N GLU A 117 7.94 15.27 -8.77
CA GLU A 117 8.43 16.59 -8.37
C GLU A 117 7.47 17.32 -7.43
N VAL A 118 6.15 17.22 -7.66
CA VAL A 118 5.16 17.93 -6.84
C VAL A 118 4.80 17.10 -5.61
N ILE A 119 4.38 15.84 -5.81
CA ILE A 119 3.99 14.97 -4.69
C ILE A 119 5.22 14.39 -3.98
N GLY A 120 6.16 13.83 -4.74
CA GLY A 120 7.33 13.12 -4.21
C GLY A 120 7.17 11.60 -4.21
N THR A 121 8.28 10.89 -4.11
CA THR A 121 8.30 9.42 -3.96
C THR A 121 7.55 8.95 -2.72
N THR A 122 7.14 7.69 -2.69
CA THR A 122 6.37 7.13 -1.55
C THR A 122 7.14 7.23 -0.24
N ASP A 123 8.44 6.96 -0.25
CA ASP A 123 9.33 7.25 0.87
C ASP A 123 9.74 8.73 0.79
N PRO A 124 9.38 9.56 1.80
CA PRO A 124 9.74 10.98 1.81
C PRO A 124 11.24 11.26 1.80
N ARG A 125 12.07 10.31 2.25
CA ARG A 125 13.55 10.45 2.31
C ARG A 125 14.21 10.38 0.94
N GLU A 126 13.53 9.80 -0.04
CA GLU A 126 14.00 9.70 -1.43
C GLU A 126 13.30 10.71 -2.36
N ALA A 127 12.45 11.58 -1.81
CA ALA A 127 11.67 12.52 -2.61
C ALA A 127 12.50 13.75 -3.00
N THR A 128 12.17 14.37 -4.14
CA THR A 128 12.79 15.65 -4.53
C THR A 128 12.57 16.67 -3.40
N PRO A 129 13.60 17.43 -2.97
CA PRO A 129 13.50 18.32 -1.79
C PRO A 129 12.35 19.34 -1.84
N ALA A 130 11.93 19.77 -3.04
CA ALA A 130 10.83 20.71 -3.23
C ALA A 130 9.44 20.06 -3.17
N SER A 131 9.33 18.73 -3.14
CA SER A 131 8.06 18.02 -3.18
C SER A 131 7.32 18.08 -1.84
N ILE A 132 6.00 17.92 -1.87
CA ILE A 132 5.15 17.96 -0.67
C ILE A 132 5.62 16.95 0.38
N ARG A 133 5.91 15.70 -0.01
CA ARG A 133 6.40 14.69 0.94
C ARG A 133 7.73 15.06 1.60
N ALA A 134 8.68 15.60 0.84
CA ALA A 134 9.95 16.06 1.39
C ALA A 134 9.76 17.25 2.34
N GLN A 135 8.88 18.19 1.99
CA GLN A 135 8.53 19.33 2.84
C GLN A 135 7.88 18.87 4.15
N LEU A 136 6.93 17.93 4.08
CA LEU A 136 6.31 17.32 5.26
C LEU A 136 7.35 16.65 6.16
N LEU A 137 8.29 15.88 5.59
CA LEU A 137 9.40 15.29 6.35
C LEU A 137 10.30 16.36 6.97
N GLY A 138 10.55 17.47 6.27
CA GLY A 138 11.40 18.56 6.78
C GLY A 138 10.76 19.39 7.89
N SER A 139 9.41 19.44 7.96
CA SER A 139 8.69 20.33 8.86
C SER A 139 7.72 19.63 9.82
N TRP A 140 7.70 18.29 9.88
CA TRP A 140 6.67 17.51 10.60
C TRP A 140 6.43 17.97 12.04
N GLN A 141 7.50 18.24 12.80
CA GLN A 141 7.41 18.73 14.17
C GLN A 141 6.81 20.14 14.24
N ALA A 142 7.21 21.03 13.33
CA ALA A 142 6.76 22.41 13.29
C ALA A 142 5.27 22.54 12.93
N ILE A 143 4.76 21.62 12.12
CA ILE A 143 3.33 21.56 11.74
C ILE A 143 2.50 20.65 12.67
N GLY A 144 3.11 20.08 13.71
CA GLY A 144 2.42 19.31 14.74
C GLY A 144 2.01 17.90 14.32
N LEU A 145 2.71 17.27 13.37
CA LEU A 145 2.49 15.84 13.10
C LEU A 145 2.96 14.99 14.30
N PRO A 146 2.24 13.90 14.62
CA PRO A 146 2.54 13.08 15.79
C PRO A 146 3.80 12.23 15.63
N GLU A 147 4.19 11.94 14.39
CA GLU A 147 5.34 11.10 14.07
C GLU A 147 6.05 11.59 12.80
N GLU A 148 7.30 11.18 12.65
CA GLU A 148 8.10 11.43 11.45
C GLU A 148 7.48 10.71 10.24
N PRO A 149 7.24 11.40 9.11
CA PRO A 149 6.68 10.79 7.92
C PRO A 149 7.48 9.58 7.42
N SER A 150 6.76 8.48 7.17
CA SER A 150 7.33 7.22 6.69
C SER A 150 6.78 6.86 5.31
N ALA A 151 7.27 5.76 4.70
CA ALA A 151 6.72 5.27 3.44
C ALA A 151 5.23 4.88 3.54
N LEU A 152 4.75 4.51 4.73
CA LEU A 152 3.36 4.19 5.00
C LEU A 152 2.55 5.46 5.34
N HIS A 153 3.10 6.31 6.20
CA HIS A 153 2.47 7.56 6.66
C HIS A 153 3.21 8.77 6.08
N ASN A 154 3.02 9.02 4.78
CA ASN A 154 3.70 10.11 4.04
C ASN A 154 2.82 11.36 3.83
N GLY A 155 1.70 11.45 4.55
CA GLY A 155 0.84 12.65 4.66
C GLY A 155 -0.01 13.02 3.43
N VAL A 156 0.29 12.53 2.23
CA VAL A 156 -0.49 12.86 1.03
C VAL A 156 -0.66 11.67 0.08
N HIS A 157 -1.90 11.47 -0.38
CA HIS A 157 -2.24 10.60 -1.51
C HIS A 157 -2.46 11.45 -2.77
N ALA A 158 -2.06 10.91 -3.91
CA ALA A 158 -2.35 11.50 -5.21
C ALA A 158 -2.57 10.38 -6.22
N SER A 159 -3.55 10.58 -7.11
CA SER A 159 -3.96 9.57 -8.08
C SER A 159 -2.81 9.12 -8.97
N ALA A 160 -2.79 7.81 -9.25
CA ALA A 160 -1.62 7.20 -9.87
C ALA A 160 -1.41 7.60 -11.35
N GLY A 161 -2.49 7.98 -12.01
CA GLY A 161 -2.59 8.35 -13.41
C GLY A 161 -3.94 9.05 -13.68
N PRO A 162 -4.16 9.53 -14.92
CA PRO A 162 -5.41 10.20 -15.31
C PRO A 162 -6.66 9.32 -15.14
N LEU A 163 -6.56 8.02 -15.38
CA LEU A 163 -7.70 7.10 -15.21
C LEU A 163 -8.05 6.89 -13.74
N GLU A 164 -7.03 6.75 -12.88
CA GLU A 164 -7.25 6.67 -11.43
C GLU A 164 -7.86 7.96 -10.89
N ALA A 165 -7.45 9.13 -11.41
CA ALA A 165 -8.00 10.42 -11.02
C ALA A 165 -9.48 10.62 -11.41
N LEU A 166 -9.95 9.96 -12.48
CA LEU A 166 -11.37 9.96 -12.84
C LEU A 166 -12.21 9.04 -11.95
N ARG A 167 -11.58 8.04 -11.32
CA ARG A 167 -12.25 7.04 -10.48
C ARG A 167 -12.32 7.46 -9.02
N GLU A 168 -11.25 8.05 -8.52
CA GLU A 168 -11.09 8.52 -7.13
C GLU A 168 -11.93 9.77 -6.86
#